data_AF-A0A0C3RPH5-F1
#
_entry.id   AF-A0A0C3RPH5-F1
#
_cell.length_a   1.000
_cell.length_b   1.000
_cell.length_c   1.000
_cell.angle_alpha   90.00
_cell.angle_beta   90.00
_cell.angle_gamma   90.00
#
_symmetry.space_group_name_H-M   'P 1'
#
loop_
_entity.id
_entity.type
_entity.pdbx_description
1 polymer ?
#
loop_
_entity_poly.entity_id
_entity_poly.type
_entity_poly.pdbx_seq_one_letter_code
_entity_poly.pdbx_strand_id
1 'polypeptide(L)'
;SDVYKHFRKPTITVVDGNVKYQFTCKQNPHITLSRARTDDSTTTLKRHVDSCDGKMAPEGQRIEEFAHGSTYDKSRFRFIMSLWCARRHRPYAIVKDPELMRAFCMLYAKVEVPHPTTISRDIQEIHGLSKAHLGAKLQAYTGRLHLCIDGWTSPNVFSFLGITVTRVVNARLETCILDFVKCV
;
A
#
# COMPACT_ATOMS: atom_id res chain seq x y z
N SER A 1 -15.81 24.54 -13.06
CA SER A 1 -15.42 23.16 -12.70
C SER A 1 -16.47 22.20 -13.24
N ASP A 2 -16.06 21.15 -13.96
CA ASP A 2 -16.97 20.18 -14.58
C ASP A 2 -17.75 19.32 -13.56
N VAL A 3 -17.27 19.25 -12.32
CA VAL A 3 -17.88 18.48 -11.22
C VAL A 3 -19.36 18.86 -11.00
N TYR A 4 -19.73 20.12 -11.21
CA TYR A 4 -21.10 20.59 -11.01
C TYR A 4 -22.09 20.03 -12.05
N LYS A 5 -21.63 19.56 -13.22
CA LYS A 5 -22.49 18.97 -14.26
C LYS A 5 -23.20 17.69 -13.79
N HIS A 6 -22.62 16.98 -12.82
CA HIS A 6 -23.15 15.72 -12.26
C HIS A 6 -24.33 15.93 -11.29
N PHE A 7 -24.57 17.17 -10.83
CA PHE A 7 -25.62 17.50 -9.87
C PHE A 7 -26.75 18.27 -10.55
N ARG A 8 -27.95 18.18 -9.97
CA ARG A 8 -29.07 19.06 -10.33
C ARG A 8 -28.73 20.51 -9.93
N LYS A 9 -29.50 21.47 -10.45
CA LYS A 9 -29.36 22.88 -10.06
C LYS A 9 -29.47 22.96 -8.52
N PRO A 10 -28.50 23.59 -7.83
CA PRO A 10 -28.45 23.56 -6.38
C PRO A 10 -29.61 24.34 -5.77
N THR A 11 -30.08 23.85 -4.62
CA THR A 11 -31.13 24.52 -3.82
C THR A 11 -30.46 25.28 -2.68
N ILE A 12 -30.95 26.49 -2.39
CA ILE A 12 -30.47 27.31 -1.28
C ILE A 12 -31.29 26.97 -0.04
N THR A 13 -30.63 26.60 1.04
CA THR A 13 -31.25 26.26 2.33
C THR A 13 -30.61 27.05 3.45
N VAL A 14 -31.39 27.43 4.46
CA VAL A 14 -30.89 28.10 5.67
C VAL A 14 -30.96 27.09 6.81
N VAL A 15 -29.80 26.74 7.38
CA VAL A 15 -29.69 25.80 8.50
C VAL A 15 -28.95 26.53 9.61
N ASP A 16 -29.57 26.69 10.77
CA ASP A 16 -29.01 27.36 11.94
C ASP A 16 -28.49 28.79 11.64
N GLY A 17 -29.27 29.57 10.90
CA GLY A 17 -28.91 30.94 10.49
C GLY A 17 -27.84 31.04 9.39
N ASN A 18 -27.29 29.92 8.93
CA ASN A 18 -26.26 29.87 7.89
C ASN A 18 -26.82 29.42 6.54
N VAL A 19 -26.52 30.19 5.49
CA VAL A 19 -26.91 29.86 4.11
C VAL A 19 -26.03 28.74 3.56
N LYS A 20 -26.65 27.65 3.14
CA LYS A 20 -26.01 26.47 2.54
C LYS A 20 -26.58 26.15 1.16
N TYR A 21 -25.72 25.72 0.25
CA TYR A 21 -26.08 25.19 -1.07
C TYR A 21 -26.17 23.67 -1.01
N GLN A 22 -27.30 23.13 -1.48
CA GLN A 22 -27.54 21.69 -1.57
C GLN A 22 -27.40 21.21 -3.01
N PHE A 23 -26.51 20.25 -3.23
CA PHE A 23 -26.25 19.62 -4.52
C PHE A 23 -26.79 18.18 -4.49
N THR A 24 -27.90 17.94 -5.20
CA THR A 24 -28.49 16.60 -5.34
C THR A 24 -27.96 15.91 -6.58
N CYS A 25 -27.51 14.67 -6.44
CA CYS A 25 -26.97 13.88 -7.55
C CYS A 25 -28.05 13.61 -8.62
N LYS A 26 -27.68 13.68 -9.91
CA LYS A 26 -28.59 13.35 -11.01
C LYS A 26 -28.85 11.85 -11.12
N GLN A 27 -27.82 11.03 -10.90
CA GLN A 27 -27.88 9.57 -11.00
C GLN A 27 -28.50 8.92 -9.76
N ASN A 28 -28.23 9.47 -8.56
CA ASN A 28 -28.74 8.98 -7.28
C ASN A 28 -29.51 10.08 -6.53
N PRO A 29 -30.81 10.28 -6.81
CA PRO A 29 -31.58 11.40 -6.26
C PRO A 29 -31.70 11.42 -4.72
N HIS A 30 -31.41 10.30 -4.06
CA HIS A 30 -31.40 10.18 -2.59
C HIS A 30 -30.13 10.75 -1.93
N ILE A 31 -29.09 11.08 -2.72
CA ILE A 31 -27.84 11.63 -2.20
C ILE A 31 -27.80 13.13 -2.44
N THR A 32 -27.76 13.90 -1.34
CA THR A 32 -27.64 15.35 -1.35
C THR A 32 -26.43 15.78 -0.52
N LEU A 33 -25.58 16.62 -1.11
CA LEU A 33 -24.40 17.17 -0.47
C LEU A 33 -24.65 18.65 -0.13
N SER A 34 -24.50 19.02 1.13
CA SER A 34 -24.68 20.40 1.61
C SER A 34 -23.34 21.10 1.76
N ARG A 35 -23.27 22.38 1.37
CA ARG A 35 -22.04 23.19 1.44
C ARG A 35 -22.32 24.59 1.95
N ALA A 36 -21.41 25.15 2.74
CA ALA A 36 -21.49 26.53 3.17
C ALA A 36 -21.29 27.50 1.99
N ARG A 37 -21.92 28.67 2.05
CA ARG A 37 -21.82 29.68 0.99
C ARG A 37 -20.38 30.15 0.71
N THR A 38 -19.52 30.12 1.72
CA THR A 38 -18.13 30.59 1.68
C THR A 38 -17.12 29.53 1.21
N ASP A 39 -17.56 28.29 1.00
CA ASP A 39 -16.69 27.17 0.66
C ASP A 39 -16.53 27.05 -0.88
N ASP A 40 -15.35 27.37 -1.38
CA ASP A 40 -14.98 27.41 -2.80
C ASP A 40 -14.33 26.10 -3.31
N SER A 41 -14.07 25.14 -2.41
CA SER A 41 -13.48 23.85 -2.74
C SER A 41 -14.36 23.04 -3.71
N THR A 42 -13.90 21.94 -4.27
CA THR A 42 -14.79 20.98 -4.98
C THR A 42 -14.55 19.54 -4.57
N THR A 43 -13.70 19.31 -3.56
CA THR A 43 -13.17 17.99 -3.23
C THR A 43 -14.26 17.00 -2.80
N THR A 44 -15.24 17.44 -2.02
CA THR A 44 -16.35 16.56 -1.57
C THR A 44 -17.29 16.20 -2.70
N LEU A 45 -17.56 17.15 -3.61
CA LEU A 45 -18.37 16.91 -4.80
C LEU A 45 -17.65 15.96 -5.76
N LYS A 46 -16.34 16.17 -5.99
CA LYS A 46 -15.52 15.31 -6.85
C LYS A 46 -15.43 13.89 -6.32
N ARG A 47 -15.20 13.72 -5.01
CA ARG A 47 -15.17 12.40 -4.35
C ARG A 47 -16.49 11.64 -4.52
N HIS A 48 -17.62 12.36 -4.49
CA HIS A 48 -18.91 11.75 -4.79
C HIS A 48 -19.00 11.32 -6.25
N VAL A 49 -18.68 12.19 -7.20
CA VAL A 49 -18.69 11.87 -8.65
C VAL A 49 -17.85 10.63 -8.94
N ASP A 50 -16.61 10.59 -8.45
CA ASP A 50 -15.70 9.45 -8.66
C ASP A 50 -16.31 8.13 -8.11
N SER A 51 -17.00 8.20 -6.96
CA SER A 51 -17.68 7.05 -6.37
C SER A 51 -19.00 6.68 -7.05
N CYS A 52 -19.66 7.65 -7.71
CA CYS A 52 -20.96 7.50 -8.34
C CYS A 52 -20.82 6.88 -9.72
N ASP A 53 -19.87 7.39 -10.53
CA ASP A 53 -19.58 6.87 -11.86
C ASP A 53 -18.96 5.45 -11.78
N GLY A 54 -18.24 5.13 -10.70
CA GLY A 54 -17.71 3.78 -10.44
C GLY A 54 -18.75 2.69 -10.19
N LYS A 55 -20.05 3.02 -10.09
CA LYS A 55 -21.15 2.07 -9.80
C LYS A 55 -22.00 1.69 -11.02
N MET A 56 -21.83 2.34 -12.18
CA MET A 56 -22.56 1.99 -13.41
C MET A 56 -21.61 1.43 -14.48
N ALA A 57 -21.20 0.17 -14.30
CA ALA A 57 -20.77 -0.64 -15.44
C ALA A 57 -22.01 -1.24 -16.12
N PRO A 58 -22.07 -1.30 -17.47
CA PRO A 58 -23.22 -1.85 -18.20
C PRO A 58 -23.49 -3.31 -17.80
N GLU A 59 -24.78 -3.64 -17.66
CA GLU A 59 -25.28 -4.86 -16.99
C GLU A 59 -24.74 -6.17 -17.56
N GLY A 60 -24.31 -6.19 -18.83
CA GLY A 60 -23.78 -7.40 -19.50
C GLY A 60 -22.32 -7.76 -19.18
N GLN A 61 -21.45 -6.78 -18.86
CA GLN A 61 -20.03 -7.07 -18.55
C GLN A 61 -19.82 -7.55 -17.12
N ARG A 62 -20.79 -7.30 -16.23
CA ARG A 62 -20.69 -7.62 -14.80
C ARG A 62 -20.84 -9.10 -14.51
N ILE A 63 -21.46 -9.88 -15.39
CA ILE A 63 -21.71 -11.32 -15.15
C ILE A 63 -20.50 -12.16 -15.57
N GLU A 64 -19.79 -11.79 -16.64
CA GLU A 64 -18.57 -12.50 -17.09
C GLU A 64 -17.33 -12.18 -16.24
N GLU A 65 -17.16 -10.93 -15.78
CA GLU A 65 -16.06 -10.58 -14.85
C GLU A 65 -16.24 -11.19 -13.45
N PHE A 66 -17.49 -11.47 -13.04
CA PHE A 66 -17.80 -12.06 -11.74
C PHE A 66 -17.73 -13.59 -11.74
N ALA A 67 -17.82 -14.23 -12.93
CA ALA A 67 -17.82 -15.68 -13.07
C ALA A 67 -16.48 -16.36 -12.71
N HIS A 68 -15.36 -15.61 -12.68
CA HIS A 68 -14.05 -16.13 -12.27
C HIS A 68 -13.46 -15.53 -10.98
N GLY A 69 -14.19 -14.65 -10.29
CA GLY A 69 -13.88 -14.23 -8.91
C GLY A 69 -12.45 -13.74 -8.69
N SER A 70 -12.17 -12.46 -8.99
CA SER A 70 -10.90 -11.84 -8.63
C SER A 70 -10.59 -12.05 -7.14
N THR A 71 -9.49 -12.74 -6.83
CA THR A 71 -9.00 -12.94 -5.46
C THR A 71 -8.19 -11.74 -4.96
N TYR A 72 -8.29 -10.60 -5.64
CA TYR A 72 -7.54 -9.39 -5.30
C TYR A 72 -8.01 -8.86 -3.94
N ASP A 73 -7.06 -8.74 -3.03
CA ASP A 73 -7.21 -7.98 -1.80
C ASP A 73 -6.06 -6.97 -1.73
N LYS A 74 -6.40 -5.70 -1.50
CA LYS A 74 -5.44 -4.59 -1.49
C LYS A 74 -4.35 -4.79 -0.45
N SER A 75 -4.74 -5.23 0.75
CA SER A 75 -3.81 -5.42 1.87
C SER A 75 -2.85 -6.57 1.56
N ARG A 76 -3.37 -7.68 1.04
CA ARG A 76 -2.59 -8.85 0.62
C ARG A 76 -1.66 -8.52 -0.54
N PHE A 77 -2.12 -7.77 -1.53
CA PHE A 77 -1.29 -7.32 -2.65
C PHE A 77 -0.13 -6.46 -2.16
N ARG A 78 -0.41 -5.45 -1.32
CA ARG A 78 0.61 -4.60 -0.69
C ARG A 78 1.64 -5.44 0.08
N PHE A 79 1.19 -6.38 0.91
CA PHE A 79 2.07 -7.27 1.67
C PHE A 79 2.96 -8.12 0.75
N ILE A 80 2.39 -8.74 -0.29
CA ILE A 80 3.13 -9.55 -1.26
C ILE A 80 4.17 -8.70 -2.00
N MET A 81 3.83 -7.47 -2.40
CA MET A 81 4.77 -6.57 -3.06
C MET A 81 5.93 -6.20 -2.15
N SER A 82 5.66 -5.90 -0.88
CA SER A 82 6.70 -5.61 0.12
C SER A 82 7.61 -6.81 0.35
N LEU A 83 7.03 -8.01 0.47
CA LEU A 83 7.79 -9.26 0.63
C LEU A 83 8.61 -9.59 -0.63
N TRP A 84 8.06 -9.37 -1.82
CA TRP A 84 8.75 -9.58 -3.09
C TRP A 84 9.97 -8.66 -3.20
N CYS A 85 9.81 -7.36 -2.90
CA CYS A 85 10.90 -6.41 -2.89
C CYS A 85 12.01 -6.82 -1.92
N ALA A 86 11.67 -7.18 -0.68
CA ALA A 86 12.63 -7.61 0.33
C ALA A 86 13.36 -8.91 -0.06
N ARG A 87 12.62 -9.94 -0.48
CA ARG A 87 13.18 -11.28 -0.77
C ARG A 87 13.96 -11.36 -2.07
N ARG A 88 13.69 -10.47 -3.02
CA ARG A 88 14.33 -10.46 -4.35
C ARG A 88 15.26 -9.28 -4.55
N HIS A 89 15.60 -8.56 -3.48
CA HIS A 89 16.50 -7.41 -3.49
C HIS A 89 16.10 -6.37 -4.55
N ARG A 90 14.80 -6.11 -4.71
CA ARG A 90 14.31 -5.15 -5.72
C ARG A 90 14.30 -3.74 -5.14
N PRO A 91 14.67 -2.73 -5.94
CA PRO A 91 14.49 -1.34 -5.54
C PRO A 91 12.99 -1.05 -5.36
N TYR A 92 12.62 -0.30 -4.33
CA TYR A 92 11.21 0.00 -4.06
C TYR A 92 10.53 0.76 -5.20
N ALA A 93 11.32 1.50 -5.99
CA ALA A 93 10.85 2.20 -7.17
C ALA A 93 10.29 1.27 -8.27
N ILE A 94 10.60 -0.04 -8.22
CA ILE A 94 10.12 -1.02 -9.21
C ILE A 94 8.60 -1.04 -9.34
N VAL A 95 7.85 -0.68 -8.30
CA VAL A 95 6.38 -0.63 -8.34
C VAL A 95 5.84 0.50 -9.23
N LYS A 96 6.71 1.42 -9.70
CA LYS A 96 6.39 2.47 -10.66
C LYS A 96 6.81 2.12 -12.10
N ASP A 97 7.36 0.93 -12.31
CA ASP A 97 7.77 0.46 -13.63
C ASP A 97 6.55 0.38 -14.57
N PRO A 98 6.56 1.06 -15.74
CA PRO A 98 5.39 1.16 -16.60
C PRO A 98 4.87 -0.19 -17.09
N GLU A 99 5.74 -1.10 -17.48
CA GLU A 99 5.42 -2.43 -17.97
C GLU A 99 4.81 -3.29 -16.86
N LEU A 100 5.37 -3.21 -15.64
CA LEU A 100 4.82 -3.91 -14.48
C LEU A 100 3.44 -3.36 -14.10
N MET A 101 3.27 -2.04 -14.07
CA MET A 101 1.98 -1.41 -13.81
C MET A 101 0.95 -1.82 -14.88
N ARG A 102 1.36 -1.87 -16.14
CA ARG A 102 0.50 -2.31 -17.25
C ARG A 102 0.06 -3.76 -17.06
N ALA A 103 0.97 -4.64 -16.64
CA ALA A 103 0.65 -6.03 -16.33
C ALA A 103 -0.36 -6.15 -15.18
N PHE A 104 -0.20 -5.37 -14.10
CA PHE A 104 -1.16 -5.37 -12.99
C PHE A 104 -2.54 -4.90 -13.44
N CYS A 105 -2.62 -3.80 -14.20
CA CYS A 105 -3.90 -3.29 -14.71
C CYS A 105 -4.56 -4.25 -15.71
N MET A 106 -3.76 -5.01 -16.48
CA MET A 106 -4.27 -6.05 -17.38
C MET A 106 -4.93 -7.20 -16.61
N LEU A 107 -4.36 -7.61 -15.48
CA LEU A 107 -4.91 -8.65 -14.62
C LEU A 107 -6.11 -8.15 -13.81
N TYR A 108 -6.09 -6.90 -13.37
CA TYR A 108 -7.18 -6.27 -12.65
C TYR A 108 -7.14 -4.75 -12.81
N ALA A 109 -8.10 -4.20 -13.56
CA ALA A 109 -8.10 -2.78 -13.93
C ALA A 109 -8.20 -1.82 -12.73
N LYS A 110 -8.76 -2.26 -11.59
CA LYS A 110 -8.91 -1.47 -10.36
C LYS A 110 -7.80 -1.73 -9.34
N VAL A 111 -6.66 -2.30 -9.76
CA VAL A 111 -5.53 -2.55 -8.88
C VAL A 111 -4.99 -1.25 -8.30
N GLU A 112 -4.86 -1.21 -6.98
CA GLU A 112 -4.19 -0.12 -6.29
C GLU A 112 -2.73 -0.49 -6.04
N VAL A 113 -1.83 0.07 -6.86
CA VAL A 113 -0.38 -0.16 -6.72
C VAL A 113 0.18 0.71 -5.59
N PRO A 114 0.85 0.13 -4.58
CA PRO A 114 1.40 0.89 -3.46
C PRO A 114 2.54 1.80 -3.92
N HIS A 115 2.66 2.97 -3.31
CA HIS A 115 3.79 3.87 -3.55
C HIS A 115 5.11 3.26 -2.99
N PRO A 116 6.29 3.54 -3.59
CA PRO A 116 7.58 3.06 -3.09
C PRO A 116 7.84 3.38 -1.61
N THR A 117 7.40 4.54 -1.13
CA THR A 117 7.52 4.91 0.30
C THR A 117 6.63 4.07 1.20
N THR A 118 5.49 3.58 0.69
CA THR A 118 4.62 2.64 1.40
C THR A 118 5.30 1.27 1.51
N ILE A 119 5.88 0.77 0.42
CA ILE A 119 6.68 -0.46 0.42
C ILE A 119 7.84 -0.37 1.42
N SER A 120 8.59 0.75 1.41
CA SER A 120 9.69 0.97 2.34
C SER A 120 9.24 0.88 3.81
N ARG A 121 8.15 1.57 4.17
CA ARG A 121 7.59 1.55 5.53
C ARG A 121 7.13 0.14 5.94
N ASP A 122 6.46 -0.57 5.05
CA ASP A 122 6.00 -1.94 5.32
C ASP A 122 7.18 -2.88 5.57
N ILE A 123 8.24 -2.77 4.77
CA ILE A 123 9.44 -3.60 4.94
C ILE A 123 10.11 -3.27 6.27
N GLN A 124 10.17 -2.00 6.67
CA GLN A 124 10.70 -1.60 7.98
C GLN A 124 9.87 -2.17 9.14
N GLU A 125 8.53 -2.15 9.02
CA GLU A 125 7.63 -2.74 10.01
C GLU A 125 7.79 -4.26 10.09
N ILE A 126 7.78 -4.95 8.95
CA ILE A 126 8.03 -6.39 8.85
C ILE A 126 9.39 -6.74 9.46
N HIS A 127 10.43 -5.96 9.17
CA HIS A 127 11.76 -6.15 9.74
C HIS A 127 11.76 -5.97 11.26
N GLY A 128 11.09 -4.93 11.79
CA GLY A 128 10.96 -4.71 13.24
C GLY A 128 10.28 -5.87 13.96
N LEU A 129 9.14 -6.34 13.43
CA LEU A 129 8.42 -7.50 13.97
C LEU A 129 9.28 -8.78 13.89
N SER A 130 9.93 -9.00 12.75
CA SER A 130 10.79 -10.16 12.54
C SER A 130 12.00 -10.16 13.47
N LYS A 131 12.60 -8.99 13.72
CA LYS A 131 13.74 -8.82 14.64
C LYS A 131 13.36 -9.17 16.07
N ALA A 132 12.20 -8.70 16.55
CA ALA A 132 11.70 -9.05 17.88
C ALA A 132 11.47 -10.57 18.02
N HIS A 133 10.82 -11.19 17.03
CA HIS A 133 10.57 -12.63 17.03
C HIS A 133 11.86 -13.46 16.95
N LEU A 134 12.81 -13.04 16.10
CA LEU A 134 14.12 -13.69 15.99
C LEU A 134 14.91 -13.57 17.29
N GLY A 135 14.89 -12.39 17.94
CA GLY A 135 15.54 -12.17 19.23
C GLY A 135 15.01 -13.15 20.30
N ALA A 136 13.70 -13.25 20.44
CA ALA A 136 13.08 -14.21 21.35
C ALA A 136 13.45 -15.66 21.01
N LYS A 137 13.45 -16.02 19.71
CA LYS A 137 13.83 -17.36 19.24
C LYS A 137 15.29 -17.71 19.55
N LEU A 138 16.20 -16.73 19.44
CA LEU A 138 17.62 -16.93 19.75
C LEU A 138 17.87 -17.01 21.26
N GLN A 139 17.17 -16.22 22.07
CA GLN A 139 17.27 -16.27 23.53
C GLN A 139 16.74 -17.58 24.12
N ALA A 140 15.67 -18.14 23.53
CA ALA A 140 15.10 -19.42 23.93
C ALA A 140 15.87 -20.64 23.38
N TYR A 141 16.86 -20.44 22.51
CA TYR A 141 17.59 -21.53 21.89
C TYR A 141 18.58 -22.15 22.88
N THR A 142 18.43 -23.45 23.15
CA THR A 142 19.24 -24.20 24.13
C THR A 142 20.58 -24.68 23.58
N GLY A 143 20.77 -24.64 22.26
CA GLY A 143 22.01 -25.04 21.60
C GLY A 143 23.06 -23.93 21.59
N ARG A 144 24.17 -24.20 20.90
CA ARG A 144 25.24 -23.20 20.71
C ARG A 144 24.91 -22.27 19.54
N LEU A 145 25.10 -20.98 19.76
CA LEU A 145 25.06 -19.95 18.72
C LEU A 145 26.50 -19.62 18.31
N HIS A 146 26.82 -19.77 17.03
CA HIS A 146 28.10 -19.33 16.47
C HIS A 146 27.90 -17.99 15.78
N LEU A 147 28.61 -16.96 16.23
CA LEU A 147 28.57 -15.63 15.63
C LEU A 147 29.72 -15.50 14.63
N CYS A 148 29.39 -15.10 13.40
CA CYS A 148 30.40 -14.72 12.41
C CYS A 148 30.30 -13.21 12.18
N ILE A 149 31.45 -12.55 12.27
CA ILE A 149 31.58 -11.11 12.08
C ILE A 149 32.48 -10.92 10.87
N ASP A 150 31.98 -10.23 9.86
CA ASP A 150 32.70 -9.94 8.62
C ASP A 150 32.78 -8.43 8.42
N GLY A 151 34.00 -7.91 8.26
CA GLY A 151 34.27 -6.49 8.13
C GLY A 151 34.93 -6.19 6.78
N TRP A 152 34.37 -5.28 6.00
CA TRP A 152 34.95 -4.88 4.71
C TRP A 152 34.78 -3.39 4.44
N THR A 153 35.63 -2.87 3.56
CA THR A 153 35.55 -1.50 3.05
C THR A 153 34.98 -1.51 1.64
N SER A 154 33.92 -0.75 1.42
CA SER A 154 33.33 -0.59 0.08
C SER A 154 34.22 0.25 -0.84
N PRO A 155 34.03 0.18 -2.17
CA PRO A 155 34.72 1.06 -3.12
C PRO A 155 34.51 2.56 -2.84
N ASN A 156 33.41 2.91 -2.17
CA ASN A 156 33.10 4.28 -1.76
C ASN A 156 33.77 4.66 -0.42
N VAL A 157 34.78 3.90 0.04
CA VAL A 157 35.57 4.12 1.26
C VAL A 157 34.77 4.00 2.56
N PHE A 158 33.50 3.61 2.51
CA PHE A 158 32.73 3.29 3.71
C PHE A 158 33.10 1.92 4.26
N SER A 159 33.27 1.86 5.58
CA SER A 159 33.51 0.60 6.29
C SER A 159 32.20 -0.01 6.76
N PHE A 160 32.06 -1.32 6.59
CA PHE A 160 30.87 -2.08 6.97
C PHE A 160 31.23 -3.28 7.84
N LEU A 161 30.31 -3.64 8.73
CA LEU A 161 30.35 -4.81 9.58
C LEU A 161 29.07 -5.63 9.41
N GLY A 162 29.19 -6.80 8.80
CA GLY A 162 28.14 -7.80 8.74
C GLY A 162 28.23 -8.72 9.95
N ILE A 163 27.12 -8.90 10.66
CA ILE A 163 27.03 -9.82 11.78
C ILE A 163 26.02 -10.90 11.42
N THR A 164 26.43 -12.16 11.50
CA THR A 164 25.57 -13.32 11.27
C THR A 164 25.59 -14.25 12.47
N VAL A 165 24.50 -15.00 12.65
CA VAL A 165 24.45 -16.11 13.61
C VAL A 165 24.15 -17.39 12.86
N THR A 166 24.88 -18.45 13.20
CA THR A 166 24.67 -19.80 12.73
C THR A 166 24.32 -20.70 13.90
N ARG A 167 23.30 -21.55 13.73
CA ARG A 167 22.83 -22.53 14.72
C ARG A 167 22.44 -23.85 14.06
N VAL A 168 22.32 -24.92 14.84
CA VAL A 168 21.84 -26.22 14.34
C VAL A 168 20.37 -26.43 14.70
N VAL A 169 19.50 -26.54 13.70
CA VAL A 169 18.07 -26.84 13.90
C VAL A 169 17.73 -28.08 13.09
N ASN A 170 17.17 -29.12 13.72
CA ASN A 170 16.81 -30.38 13.07
C ASN A 170 17.96 -30.97 12.23
N ALA A 171 19.16 -31.05 12.82
CA ALA A 171 20.39 -31.53 12.17
C ALA A 171 20.81 -30.74 10.91
N ARG A 172 20.34 -29.50 10.75
CA ARG A 172 20.72 -28.59 9.66
C ARG A 172 21.31 -27.30 10.21
N LEU A 173 22.34 -26.78 9.54
CA LEU A 173 22.87 -25.46 9.82
C LEU A 173 21.91 -24.41 9.26
N GLU A 174 21.42 -23.54 10.14
CA GLU A 174 20.65 -22.36 9.78
C GLU A 174 21.49 -21.12 10.10
N THR A 175 21.69 -20.27 9.09
CA THR A 175 22.38 -18.99 9.23
C THR A 175 21.44 -17.85 8.92
N CYS A 176 21.50 -16.79 9.72
CA CYS A 176 20.80 -15.54 9.42
C CYS A 176 21.66 -14.32 9.75
N ILE A 177 21.47 -13.25 8.98
CA ILE A 177 22.06 -11.93 9.23
C ILE A 177 21.35 -11.32 10.44
N LEU A 178 22.12 -10.89 11.44
CA LEU A 178 21.63 -10.18 12.62
C LEU A 178 21.66 -8.67 12.41
N ASP A 179 22.75 -8.15 11.88
CA ASP A 179 22.91 -6.73 11.62
C ASP A 179 23.91 -6.46 10.48
N PHE A 180 23.79 -5.28 9.92
CA PHE A 180 24.66 -4.74 8.88
C PHE A 180 24.95 -3.29 9.25
N VAL A 181 26.11 -3.05 9.85
CA VAL A 181 26.45 -1.76 10.46
C VAL A 181 27.43 -1.03 9.55
N LYS A 182 27.15 0.24 9.26
CA LYS A 182 28.14 1.15 8.68
C LYS A 182 28.99 1.73 9.80
N CYS A 183 30.30 1.50 9.77
CA CYS A 183 31.21 1.85 10.87
C CYS A 183 31.72 3.30 10.79
N VAL A 184 32.06 3.77 9.58
CA VAL A 184 32.48 5.15 9.27
C VAL A 184 32.14 5.43 7.80
#